data_AF-A0A357I8L0-F1
#
_entry.id   AF-A0A357I8L0-F1
#
_cell.length_a   1.000
_cell.length_b   1.000
_cell.length_c   1.000
_cell.angle_alpha   90.00
_cell.angle_beta   90.00
_cell.angle_gamma   90.00
#
_symmetry.space_group_name_H-M   'P 1'
#
loop_
_entity.id
_entity.type
_entity.pdbx_description
1 polymer ?
#
loop_
_entity_poly.entity_id
_entity_poly.type
_entity_poly.pdbx_seq_one_letter_code
_entity_poly.pdbx_strand_id
1 'polypeptide(L)'
;MPLFSRIIRLHTIKGKLALIGVLVVSSLMGVALTASHAFDDYSDAENLRLLVSSLQSDMLMLRRNEKDFLARKDAAYKEKFDANTAHMVDNLNEIAALMAKGYSDQERENTSAIAAKLTTYQETFSALVSQHITLGLDHDTGLHGELRAAVHRAESGIKAIANYELLSHMLMLRRNEKDFLQRLDLKYQDKFNQNYHILMDRLSTEALDSATRRDITANMQHYHTLFSTLVEGYTVAGLNHNAGLLGDLRASVHAVEEILQAMSGHLLELVVAKERFIKNAFMATFVAIAIVLLTTLRLTARSILVPVNALIASIKQVTQSCNFRPQHSITSDGEIGDIAQALDGFYDELHRSLSAANGVMDAVAE
;
A
#
# COMPACT_ATOMS: atom_id res chain seq x y z
N MET A 1 -40.41 10.99 11.76
CA MET A 1 -41.88 11.07 11.96
C MET A 1 -42.56 12.41 11.58
N PRO A 2 -41.96 13.62 11.69
CA PRO A 2 -42.71 14.87 11.44
C PRO A 2 -42.97 15.19 9.95
N LEU A 3 -42.23 14.56 9.01
CA LEU A 3 -42.43 14.76 7.57
C LEU A 3 -43.67 14.03 7.03
N PHE A 4 -43.94 12.82 7.54
CA PHE A 4 -45.09 12.01 7.12
C PHE A 4 -46.43 12.63 7.53
N SER A 5 -46.49 13.28 8.70
CA SER A 5 -47.69 14.04 9.12
C SER A 5 -47.86 15.34 8.33
N ARG A 6 -46.77 15.96 7.82
CA ARG A 6 -46.84 17.11 6.92
C ARG A 6 -47.38 16.75 5.54
N ILE A 7 -47.07 15.56 5.00
CA ILE A 7 -47.64 15.06 3.72
C ILE A 7 -49.17 14.99 3.79
N ILE A 8 -49.70 14.54 4.94
CA ILE A 8 -51.15 14.43 5.17
C ILE A 8 -51.80 15.82 5.30
N ARG A 9 -51.07 16.83 5.80
CA ARG A 9 -51.56 18.22 5.94
C ARG A 9 -51.45 19.09 4.69
N LEU A 10 -50.73 18.65 3.65
CA LEU A 10 -50.70 19.38 2.38
C LEU A 10 -52.00 19.08 1.63
N HIS A 11 -52.87 20.07 1.52
CA HIS A 11 -54.20 19.89 0.93
C HIS A 11 -54.15 19.89 -0.62
N THR A 12 -53.15 20.51 -1.25
CA THR A 12 -53.05 20.59 -2.72
C THR A 12 -52.22 19.45 -3.31
N ILE A 13 -52.62 18.94 -4.48
CA ILE A 13 -51.86 17.96 -5.27
C ILE A 13 -50.51 18.56 -5.67
N LYS A 14 -50.50 19.84 -6.07
CA LYS A 14 -49.26 20.58 -6.39
C LYS A 14 -48.28 20.59 -5.22
N GLY A 15 -48.76 20.81 -3.99
CA GLY A 15 -47.93 20.80 -2.79
C GLY A 15 -47.31 19.42 -2.50
N LYS A 16 -48.10 18.34 -2.69
CA LYS A 16 -47.63 16.96 -2.52
C LYS A 16 -46.55 16.59 -3.55
N LEU A 17 -46.75 16.95 -4.81
CA LEU A 17 -45.78 16.73 -5.89
C LEU A 17 -44.50 17.55 -5.69
N ALA A 18 -44.63 18.83 -5.31
CA ALA A 18 -43.49 19.69 -4.99
C ALA A 18 -42.67 19.13 -3.82
N LEU A 19 -43.33 18.59 -2.79
CA LEU A 19 -42.63 17.95 -1.67
C LEU A 19 -41.83 16.71 -2.12
N ILE A 20 -42.38 15.86 -2.99
CA ILE A 20 -41.62 14.73 -3.55
C ILE A 20 -40.40 15.23 -4.32
N GLY A 21 -40.57 16.27 -5.15
CA GLY A 21 -39.45 16.89 -5.86
C GLY A 21 -38.34 17.38 -4.93
N VAL A 22 -38.71 18.12 -3.88
CA VAL A 22 -37.75 18.58 -2.84
C VAL A 22 -37.10 17.39 -2.13
N LEU A 23 -37.86 16.35 -1.79
CA LEU A 23 -37.33 15.14 -1.15
C LEU A 23 -36.28 14.46 -2.03
N VAL A 24 -36.56 14.27 -3.33
CA VAL A 24 -35.64 13.66 -4.29
C VAL A 24 -34.37 14.51 -4.44
N VAL A 25 -34.51 15.83 -4.60
CA VAL A 25 -33.33 16.71 -4.71
C VAL A 25 -32.51 16.68 -3.42
N SER A 26 -33.17 16.71 -2.25
CA SER A 26 -32.49 16.65 -0.95
C SER A 26 -31.80 15.31 -0.70
N SER A 27 -32.39 14.20 -1.15
CA SER A 27 -31.78 12.88 -1.02
C SER A 27 -30.60 12.70 -1.96
N LEU A 28 -30.69 13.19 -3.20
CA LEU A 28 -29.56 13.24 -4.14
C LEU A 28 -28.42 14.10 -3.58
N MET A 29 -28.73 15.26 -3.01
CA MET A 29 -27.73 16.12 -2.37
C MET A 29 -27.08 15.42 -1.16
N GLY A 30 -27.88 14.78 -0.31
CA GLY A 30 -27.37 14.00 0.83
C GLY A 30 -26.44 12.87 0.39
N VAL A 31 -26.83 12.11 -0.64
CA VAL A 31 -25.98 11.06 -1.24
C VAL A 31 -24.69 11.66 -1.78
N ALA A 32 -24.76 12.76 -2.53
CA ALA A 32 -23.59 13.41 -3.10
C ALA A 32 -22.60 13.88 -2.02
N LEU A 33 -23.08 14.47 -0.92
CA LEU A 33 -22.23 14.88 0.21
C LEU A 33 -21.60 13.68 0.94
N THR A 34 -22.39 12.64 1.23
CA THR A 34 -21.83 11.41 1.83
C THR A 34 -20.84 10.73 0.91
N ALA A 35 -21.07 10.81 -0.41
CA ALA A 35 -20.19 10.22 -1.39
C ALA A 35 -18.88 10.99 -1.51
N SER A 36 -18.92 12.32 -1.46
CA SER A 36 -17.71 13.15 -1.47
C SER A 36 -16.82 12.82 -0.27
N HIS A 37 -17.37 12.79 0.95
CA HIS A 37 -16.59 12.45 2.14
C HIS A 37 -16.05 11.03 2.12
N ALA A 38 -16.88 10.06 1.71
CA ALA A 38 -16.45 8.67 1.62
C ALA A 38 -15.41 8.44 0.51
N PHE A 39 -15.40 9.27 -0.53
CA PHE A 39 -14.42 9.19 -1.61
C PHE A 39 -13.02 9.59 -1.14
N ASP A 40 -12.90 10.64 -0.33
CA ASP A 40 -11.61 11.07 0.23
C ASP A 40 -11.01 9.98 1.13
N ASP A 41 -11.80 9.43 2.07
CA ASP A 41 -11.38 8.33 2.94
C ASP A 41 -11.00 7.07 2.14
N TYR A 42 -11.76 6.77 1.07
CA TYR A 42 -11.48 5.64 0.19
C TYR A 42 -10.18 5.84 -0.60
N SER A 43 -9.95 7.06 -1.11
CA SER A 43 -8.74 7.41 -1.83
C SER A 43 -7.50 7.32 -0.93
N ASP A 44 -7.58 7.84 0.30
CA ASP A 44 -6.48 7.76 1.27
C ASP A 44 -6.17 6.30 1.64
N ALA A 45 -7.21 5.46 1.83
CA ALA A 45 -7.04 4.04 2.12
C ALA A 45 -6.44 3.26 0.94
N GLU A 46 -6.83 3.58 -0.29
CA GLU A 46 -6.25 2.97 -1.50
C GLU A 46 -4.79 3.40 -1.71
N ASN A 47 -4.49 4.69 -1.53
CA ASN A 47 -3.11 5.20 -1.59
C ASN A 47 -2.23 4.51 -0.54
N LEU A 48 -2.73 4.36 0.69
CA LEU A 48 -2.03 3.63 1.75
C LEU A 48 -1.75 2.17 1.35
N ARG A 49 -2.72 1.50 0.71
CA ARG A 49 -2.53 0.13 0.19
C ARG A 49 -1.43 0.06 -0.87
N LEU A 50 -1.42 1.00 -1.80
CA LEU A 50 -0.41 1.07 -2.86
C LEU A 50 0.98 1.34 -2.28
N LEU A 51 1.09 2.26 -1.32
CA LEU A 51 2.34 2.56 -0.62
C LEU A 51 2.87 1.34 0.14
N VAL A 52 2.02 0.65 0.89
CA VAL A 52 2.41 -0.59 1.60
C VAL A 52 2.87 -1.67 0.62
N SER A 53 2.18 -1.83 -0.51
CA SER A 53 2.62 -2.75 -1.57
C SER A 53 3.95 -2.32 -2.20
N SER A 54 4.18 -1.01 -2.35
CA SER A 54 5.44 -0.46 -2.84
C SER A 54 6.57 -0.76 -1.87
N LEU A 55 6.39 -0.60 -0.55
CA LEU A 55 7.41 -0.94 0.45
C LEU A 55 7.84 -2.41 0.37
N GLN A 56 6.89 -3.33 0.15
CA GLN A 56 7.21 -4.75 -0.02
C GLN A 56 8.03 -4.99 -1.29
N SER A 57 7.68 -4.33 -2.40
CA SER A 57 8.43 -4.39 -3.66
C SER A 57 9.83 -3.78 -3.52
N ASP A 58 9.94 -2.62 -2.87
CA ASP A 58 11.19 -1.91 -2.63
C ASP A 58 12.13 -2.78 -1.79
N MET A 59 11.62 -3.41 -0.73
CA MET A 59 12.40 -4.35 0.09
C MET A 59 12.95 -5.52 -0.75
N LEU A 60 12.15 -6.10 -1.64
CA LEU A 60 12.62 -7.15 -2.55
C LEU A 60 13.70 -6.64 -3.51
N MET A 61 13.56 -5.41 -4.00
CA MET A 61 14.55 -4.78 -4.88
C MET A 61 15.86 -4.46 -4.14
N LEU A 62 15.81 -4.04 -2.88
CA LEU A 62 16.99 -3.88 -2.02
C LEU A 62 17.72 -5.22 -1.85
N ARG A 63 16.99 -6.30 -1.53
CA ARG A 63 17.55 -7.66 -1.42
C ARG A 63 18.17 -8.13 -2.73
N ARG A 64 17.57 -7.77 -3.87
CA ARG A 64 18.11 -8.09 -5.19
C ARG A 64 19.43 -7.35 -5.44
N ASN A 65 19.47 -6.04 -5.23
CA ASN A 65 20.69 -5.24 -5.41
C ASN A 65 21.82 -5.70 -4.49
N GLU A 66 21.50 -6.02 -3.23
CA GLU A 66 22.44 -6.62 -2.28
C GLU A 66 23.05 -7.90 -2.84
N LYS A 67 22.22 -8.86 -3.25
CA LYS A 67 22.67 -10.15 -3.78
C LYS A 67 23.45 -10.00 -5.09
N ASP A 68 23.01 -9.11 -5.96
CA ASP A 68 23.70 -8.83 -7.22
C ASP A 68 25.08 -8.21 -6.97
N PHE A 69 25.21 -7.29 -6.01
CA PHE A 69 26.52 -6.78 -5.56
C PHE A 69 27.40 -7.92 -5.03
N LEU A 70 26.87 -8.77 -4.14
CA LEU A 70 27.65 -9.85 -3.55
C LEU A 70 28.14 -10.87 -4.58
N ALA A 71 27.34 -11.13 -5.62
CA ALA A 71 27.66 -12.08 -6.68
C ALA A 71 28.60 -11.49 -7.75
N ARG A 72 28.46 -10.20 -8.07
CA ARG A 72 29.13 -9.57 -9.23
C ARG A 72 30.23 -8.58 -8.85
N LYS A 73 30.25 -8.11 -7.61
CA LYS A 73 31.19 -7.11 -7.08
C LYS A 73 31.21 -5.81 -7.92
N ASP A 74 30.04 -5.38 -8.39
CA ASP A 74 29.91 -4.17 -9.22
C ASP A 74 29.33 -3.01 -8.39
N ALA A 75 30.05 -1.90 -8.31
CA ALA A 75 29.67 -0.72 -7.55
C ALA A 75 28.33 -0.09 -7.99
N ALA A 76 27.89 -0.31 -9.24
CA ALA A 76 26.60 0.19 -9.73
C ALA A 76 25.40 -0.34 -8.90
N TYR A 77 25.54 -1.49 -8.25
CA TYR A 77 24.50 -2.02 -7.36
C TYR A 77 24.35 -1.23 -6.06
N LYS A 78 25.40 -0.53 -5.61
CA LYS A 78 25.31 0.39 -4.47
C LYS A 78 24.43 1.60 -4.81
N GLU A 79 24.63 2.19 -5.97
CA GLU A 79 23.83 3.34 -6.42
C GLU A 79 22.35 2.95 -6.56
N LYS A 80 22.05 1.78 -7.14
CA LYS A 80 20.68 1.26 -7.23
C LYS A 80 20.08 0.95 -5.87
N PHE A 81 20.88 0.42 -4.94
CA PHE A 81 20.45 0.18 -3.58
C PHE A 81 20.07 1.50 -2.90
N ASP A 82 20.93 2.50 -2.94
CA ASP A 82 20.68 3.81 -2.32
C ASP A 82 19.44 4.51 -2.90
N ALA A 83 19.25 4.44 -4.23
CA ALA A 83 18.07 4.99 -4.88
C ALA A 83 16.77 4.31 -4.41
N ASN A 84 16.78 2.98 -4.31
CA ASN A 84 15.62 2.24 -3.81
C ASN A 84 15.39 2.47 -2.30
N THR A 85 16.46 2.68 -1.52
CA THR A 85 16.33 3.05 -0.11
C THR A 85 15.69 4.42 0.03
N ALA A 86 16.12 5.41 -0.77
CA ALA A 86 15.52 6.74 -0.78
C ALA A 86 14.02 6.68 -1.14
N HIS A 87 13.67 5.93 -2.19
CA HIS A 87 12.27 5.70 -2.58
C HIS A 87 11.44 5.06 -1.46
N MET A 88 12.01 4.07 -0.76
CA MET A 88 11.34 3.42 0.37
C MET A 88 11.16 4.39 1.56
N VAL A 89 12.12 5.27 1.82
CA VAL A 89 12.02 6.33 2.83
C VAL A 89 10.92 7.35 2.47
N ASP A 90 10.84 7.76 1.21
CA ASP A 90 9.78 8.66 0.73
C ASP A 90 8.39 8.03 0.92
N ASN A 91 8.24 6.74 0.58
CA ASN A 91 7.01 5.98 0.83
C ASN A 91 6.66 5.90 2.32
N LEU A 92 7.65 5.69 3.21
CA LEU A 92 7.43 5.69 4.67
C LEU A 92 6.99 7.06 5.18
N ASN A 93 7.54 8.15 4.63
CA ASN A 93 7.14 9.51 4.99
C ASN A 93 5.70 9.81 4.55
N GLU A 94 5.29 9.35 3.36
CA GLU A 94 3.92 9.50 2.87
C GLU A 94 2.93 8.69 3.70
N ILE A 95 3.28 7.45 4.07
CA ILE A 95 2.49 6.63 5.00
C ILE A 95 2.34 7.34 6.34
N ALA A 96 3.43 7.90 6.90
CA ALA A 96 3.38 8.65 8.15
C ALA A 96 2.44 9.86 8.08
N ALA A 97 2.42 10.58 6.94
CA ALA A 97 1.55 11.72 6.70
C ALA A 97 0.06 11.30 6.58
N LEU A 98 -0.23 10.21 5.87
CA LEU A 98 -1.60 9.66 5.77
C LEU A 98 -2.11 9.16 7.12
N MET A 99 -1.24 8.52 7.91
CA MET A 99 -1.61 8.01 9.24
C MET A 99 -1.95 9.13 10.23
N ALA A 100 -1.32 10.30 10.10
CA ALA A 100 -1.63 11.46 10.94
C ALA A 100 -3.09 11.96 10.80
N LYS A 101 -3.83 11.54 9.75
CA LYS A 101 -5.22 11.94 9.52
C LYS A 101 -6.28 11.10 10.26
N GLY A 102 -5.89 10.09 11.05
CA GLY A 102 -6.88 9.32 11.82
C GLY A 102 -6.51 7.88 12.19
N TYR A 103 -5.23 7.52 12.14
CA TYR A 103 -4.71 6.19 12.50
C TYR A 103 -4.05 6.22 13.90
N SER A 104 -3.77 5.05 14.48
CA SER A 104 -3.31 4.91 15.87
C SER A 104 -1.85 5.33 16.05
N ASP A 105 -1.47 5.69 17.28
CA ASP A 105 -0.09 6.02 17.64
C ASP A 105 0.89 4.86 17.41
N GLN A 106 0.42 3.61 17.49
CA GLN A 106 1.23 2.41 17.30
C GLN A 106 1.79 2.30 15.87
N GLU A 107 1.03 2.72 14.87
CA GLU A 107 1.42 2.55 13.47
C GLU A 107 2.44 3.62 13.05
N ARG A 108 2.31 4.81 13.63
CA ARG A 108 3.32 5.87 13.53
C ARG A 108 4.64 5.43 14.14
N GLU A 109 4.60 4.77 15.30
CA GLU A 109 5.79 4.18 15.91
C GLU A 109 6.41 3.09 15.01
N ASN A 110 5.60 2.19 14.46
CA ASN A 110 6.08 1.15 13.55
C ASN A 110 6.73 1.73 12.28
N THR A 111 6.15 2.79 11.69
CA THR A 111 6.72 3.44 10.50
C THR A 111 8.07 4.08 10.81
N SER A 112 8.19 4.76 11.96
CA SER A 112 9.46 5.30 12.44
C SER A 112 10.50 4.20 12.70
N ALA A 113 10.07 3.07 13.30
CA ALA A 113 10.92 1.93 13.56
C ALA A 113 11.45 1.31 12.25
N ILE A 114 10.60 1.16 11.22
CA ILE A 114 11.04 0.68 9.89
C ILE A 114 12.08 1.64 9.31
N ALA A 115 11.84 2.95 9.34
CA ALA A 115 12.79 3.93 8.82
C ALA A 115 14.16 3.82 9.52
N ALA A 116 14.17 3.72 10.86
CA ALA A 116 15.41 3.56 11.61
C ALA A 116 16.14 2.24 11.27
N LYS A 117 15.43 1.12 11.15
CA LYS A 117 16.03 -0.17 10.77
C LYS A 117 16.52 -0.17 9.32
N LEU A 118 15.82 0.51 8.42
CA LEU A 118 16.22 0.68 7.03
C LEU A 118 17.52 1.49 6.93
N THR A 119 17.67 2.55 7.73
CA THR A 119 18.94 3.28 7.84
C THR A 119 20.08 2.37 8.29
N THR A 120 19.87 1.58 9.35
CA THR A 120 20.88 0.60 9.78
C THR A 120 21.24 -0.39 8.66
N TYR A 121 20.25 -0.91 7.95
CA TYR A 121 20.48 -1.80 6.81
C TYR A 121 21.32 -1.14 5.71
N GLN A 122 21.00 0.12 5.36
CA GLN A 122 21.76 0.89 4.37
C GLN A 122 23.20 1.16 4.81
N GLU A 123 23.41 1.52 6.08
CA GLU A 123 24.74 1.76 6.65
C GLU A 123 25.58 0.47 6.64
N THR A 124 25.01 -0.65 7.08
CA THR A 124 25.69 -1.95 7.07
C THR A 124 26.02 -2.40 5.64
N PHE A 125 25.11 -2.21 4.68
CA PHE A 125 25.39 -2.51 3.28
C PHE A 125 26.51 -1.61 2.73
N SER A 126 26.49 -0.32 3.06
CA SER A 126 27.54 0.64 2.66
C SER A 126 28.90 0.28 3.22
N ALA A 127 28.98 -0.15 4.48
CA ALA A 127 30.20 -0.63 5.10
C ALA A 127 30.72 -1.89 4.39
N LEU A 128 29.83 -2.84 4.06
CA LEU A 128 30.20 -4.06 3.35
C LEU A 128 30.70 -3.78 1.92
N VAL A 129 30.05 -2.87 1.20
CA VAL A 129 30.50 -2.43 -0.13
C VAL A 129 31.88 -1.79 -0.04
N SER A 130 32.09 -0.88 0.92
CA SER A 130 33.37 -0.22 1.14
C SER A 130 34.48 -1.22 1.47
N GLN A 131 34.17 -2.22 2.30
CA GLN A 131 35.10 -3.29 2.63
C GLN A 131 35.49 -4.12 1.40
N HIS A 132 34.53 -4.42 0.51
CA HIS A 132 34.83 -5.11 -0.74
C HIS A 132 35.61 -4.27 -1.75
N ILE A 133 35.41 -2.95 -1.77
CA ILE A 133 36.25 -2.03 -2.56
C ILE A 133 37.69 -2.06 -2.06
N THR A 134 37.91 -2.01 -0.74
CA THR A 134 39.25 -2.13 -0.14
C THR A 134 39.92 -3.47 -0.46
N LEU A 135 39.17 -4.57 -0.36
CA LEU A 135 39.66 -5.89 -0.75
C LEU A 135 40.02 -5.95 -2.25
N GLY A 136 39.31 -5.20 -3.09
CA GLY A 136 39.37 -5.28 -4.54
C GLY A 136 38.11 -5.94 -5.10
N LEU A 137 37.48 -5.27 -6.07
CA LEU A 137 36.26 -5.78 -6.74
C LEU A 137 36.60 -6.79 -7.84
N ASP A 138 37.84 -6.78 -8.32
CA ASP A 138 38.40 -7.70 -9.29
C ASP A 138 39.81 -8.16 -8.84
N HIS A 139 40.53 -8.86 -9.73
CA HIS A 139 41.85 -9.40 -9.43
C HIS A 139 43.01 -8.38 -9.54
N ASP A 140 42.75 -7.17 -10.02
CA ASP A 140 43.75 -6.14 -10.28
C ASP A 140 43.61 -4.89 -9.38
N THR A 141 42.49 -4.77 -8.67
CA THR A 141 42.17 -3.64 -7.79
C THR A 141 42.33 -4.00 -6.31
N GLY A 142 42.46 -2.96 -5.48
CA GLY A 142 42.55 -3.09 -4.01
C GLY A 142 43.66 -4.03 -3.54
N LEU A 143 43.42 -4.66 -2.39
CA LEU A 143 44.36 -5.61 -1.78
C LEU A 143 44.64 -6.84 -2.67
N HIS A 144 43.70 -7.26 -3.52
CA HIS A 144 43.93 -8.34 -4.49
C HIS A 144 45.03 -7.99 -5.50
N GLY A 145 44.95 -6.80 -6.10
CA GLY A 145 45.95 -6.32 -7.05
C GLY A 145 47.33 -6.17 -6.40
N GLU A 146 47.38 -5.59 -5.19
CA GLU A 146 48.61 -5.45 -4.41
C GLU A 146 49.25 -6.80 -4.08
N LEU A 147 48.43 -7.76 -3.60
CA LEU A 147 48.88 -9.11 -3.28
C LEU A 147 49.44 -9.82 -4.52
N ARG A 148 48.74 -9.70 -5.65
CA ARG A 148 49.17 -10.29 -6.92
C ARG A 148 50.54 -9.75 -7.36
N ALA A 149 50.76 -8.44 -7.25
CA ALA A 149 52.05 -7.83 -7.56
C ALA A 149 53.16 -8.32 -6.61
N ALA A 150 52.89 -8.40 -5.30
CA ALA A 150 53.85 -8.88 -4.31
C ALA A 150 54.23 -10.36 -4.54
N VAL A 151 53.24 -11.21 -4.84
CA VAL A 151 53.44 -12.59 -5.26
C VAL A 151 54.38 -12.69 -6.45
N HIS A 152 54.14 -11.90 -7.51
CA HIS A 152 54.95 -11.96 -8.72
C HIS A 152 56.41 -11.56 -8.46
N ARG A 153 56.64 -10.56 -7.60
CA ARG A 153 58.00 -10.16 -7.20
C ARG A 153 58.69 -11.26 -6.39
N ALA A 154 58.01 -11.82 -5.39
CA ALA A 154 58.51 -12.90 -4.56
C ALA A 154 58.86 -14.16 -5.39
N GLU A 155 57.94 -14.59 -6.27
CA GLU A 155 58.13 -15.74 -7.15
C GLU A 155 59.27 -15.51 -8.15
N SER A 156 59.38 -14.31 -8.72
CA SER A 156 60.46 -13.98 -9.66
C SER A 156 61.84 -13.99 -8.98
N GLY A 157 61.94 -13.47 -7.76
CA GLY A 157 63.17 -13.51 -6.98
C GLY A 157 63.62 -14.95 -6.68
N ILE A 158 62.69 -15.82 -6.30
CA ILE A 158 62.98 -17.25 -6.06
C ILE A 158 63.33 -18.00 -7.37
N LYS A 159 62.67 -17.68 -8.49
CA LYS A 159 63.03 -18.28 -9.79
C LYS A 159 64.42 -17.88 -10.26
N ALA A 160 64.84 -16.63 -10.00
CA ALA A 160 66.13 -16.12 -10.45
C ALA A 160 67.34 -16.85 -9.84
N ILE A 161 67.18 -17.39 -8.62
CA ILE A 161 68.24 -18.18 -7.95
C ILE A 161 68.26 -19.66 -8.38
N ALA A 162 67.34 -20.09 -9.26
CA ALA A 162 67.25 -21.45 -9.80
C ALA A 162 67.20 -22.59 -8.76
N ASN A 163 66.72 -22.31 -7.54
CA ASN A 163 66.56 -23.30 -6.48
C ASN A 163 65.16 -23.93 -6.53
N TYR A 164 65.09 -25.20 -6.94
CA TYR A 164 63.83 -25.94 -7.09
C TYR A 164 63.11 -26.24 -5.77
N GLU A 165 63.83 -26.39 -4.65
CA GLU A 165 63.22 -26.61 -3.33
C GLU A 165 62.48 -25.36 -2.86
N LEU A 166 63.13 -24.20 -2.91
CA LEU A 166 62.51 -22.91 -2.56
C LEU A 166 61.36 -22.57 -3.50
N LEU A 167 61.49 -22.86 -4.80
CA LEU A 167 60.40 -22.68 -5.75
C LEU A 167 59.19 -23.57 -5.41
N SER A 168 59.41 -24.83 -5.03
CA SER A 168 58.35 -25.73 -4.58
C SER A 168 57.62 -25.18 -3.35
N HIS A 169 58.36 -24.70 -2.35
CA HIS A 169 57.76 -24.05 -1.17
C HIS A 169 56.96 -22.79 -1.53
N MET A 170 57.44 -21.96 -2.46
CA MET A 170 56.71 -20.79 -2.94
C MET A 170 55.39 -21.19 -3.62
N LEU A 171 55.40 -22.25 -4.44
CA LEU A 171 54.18 -22.77 -5.07
C LEU A 171 53.19 -23.35 -4.04
N MET A 172 53.69 -23.93 -2.93
CA MET A 172 52.85 -24.37 -1.81
C MET A 172 52.18 -23.19 -1.08
N LEU A 173 52.86 -22.05 -0.94
CA LEU A 173 52.24 -20.83 -0.42
C LEU A 173 51.12 -20.34 -1.33
N ARG A 174 51.38 -20.28 -2.64
CA ARG A 174 50.36 -19.92 -3.65
C ARG A 174 49.14 -20.84 -3.62
N ARG A 175 49.35 -22.13 -3.37
CA ARG A 175 48.27 -23.10 -3.22
C ARG A 175 47.40 -22.76 -2.00
N ASN A 176 48.01 -22.53 -0.84
CA ASN A 176 47.29 -22.19 0.38
C ASN A 176 46.52 -20.86 0.26
N GLU A 177 47.13 -19.84 -0.35
CA GLU A 177 46.45 -18.57 -0.63
C GLU A 177 45.21 -18.78 -1.50
N LYS A 178 45.35 -19.50 -2.62
CA LYS A 178 44.22 -19.77 -3.53
C LYS A 178 43.14 -20.59 -2.86
N ASP A 179 43.52 -21.58 -2.04
CA ASP A 179 42.56 -22.37 -1.28
C ASP A 179 41.79 -21.51 -0.26
N PHE A 180 42.46 -20.54 0.40
CA PHE A 180 41.80 -19.54 1.24
C PHE A 180 40.81 -18.70 0.42
N LEU A 181 41.25 -18.11 -0.70
CA LEU A 181 40.39 -17.25 -1.53
C LEU A 181 39.16 -17.96 -2.08
N GLN A 182 39.27 -19.28 -2.35
CA GLN A 182 38.16 -20.07 -2.84
C GLN A 182 37.17 -20.46 -1.73
N ARG A 183 37.65 -20.65 -0.49
CA ARG A 183 36.89 -21.33 0.57
C ARG A 183 36.62 -20.45 1.80
N LEU A 184 37.34 -19.35 1.95
CA LEU A 184 37.30 -18.42 3.08
C LEU A 184 37.48 -19.11 4.44
N ASP A 185 38.36 -20.10 4.49
CA ASP A 185 38.60 -20.93 5.69
C ASP A 185 39.99 -20.64 6.29
N LEU A 186 40.01 -20.19 7.54
CA LEU A 186 41.22 -19.75 8.24
C LEU A 186 42.29 -20.84 8.36
N LYS A 187 41.94 -22.13 8.25
CA LYS A 187 42.94 -23.21 8.24
C LYS A 187 43.98 -23.05 7.13
N TYR A 188 43.63 -22.37 6.04
CA TYR A 188 44.55 -22.11 4.94
C TYR A 188 45.51 -20.97 5.24
N GLN A 189 45.11 -20.00 6.08
CA GLN A 189 46.02 -19.01 6.65
C GLN A 189 47.04 -19.69 7.58
N ASP A 190 46.59 -20.61 8.43
CA ASP A 190 47.49 -21.36 9.33
C ASP A 190 48.52 -22.18 8.54
N LYS A 191 48.07 -22.90 7.50
CA LYS A 191 48.96 -23.65 6.60
C LYS A 191 49.89 -22.73 5.83
N PHE A 192 49.43 -21.57 5.39
CA PHE A 192 50.26 -20.57 4.73
C PHE A 192 51.38 -20.11 5.67
N ASN A 193 51.05 -19.71 6.90
CA ASN A 193 52.01 -19.27 7.91
C ASN A 193 53.05 -20.36 8.21
N GLN A 194 52.62 -21.61 8.39
CA GLN A 194 53.54 -22.73 8.62
C GLN A 194 54.50 -22.95 7.46
N ASN A 195 53.98 -23.00 6.22
CA ASN A 195 54.82 -23.16 5.03
C ASN A 195 55.72 -21.94 4.77
N TYR A 196 55.30 -20.75 5.20
CA TYR A 196 56.07 -19.53 5.08
C TYR A 196 57.31 -19.59 5.98
N HIS A 197 57.15 -20.03 7.22
CA HIS A 197 58.28 -20.24 8.13
C HIS A 197 59.27 -21.28 7.57
N ILE A 198 58.78 -22.41 7.03
CA ILE A 198 59.64 -23.42 6.40
C ILE A 198 60.45 -22.81 5.25
N LEU A 199 59.81 -22.03 4.37
CA LEU A 199 60.49 -21.36 3.26
C LEU A 199 61.55 -20.40 3.76
N MET A 200 61.21 -19.58 4.76
CA MET A 200 62.12 -18.59 5.32
C MET A 200 63.33 -19.22 6.02
N ASP A 201 63.14 -20.32 6.74
CA ASP A 201 64.23 -21.07 7.36
C ASP A 201 65.17 -21.65 6.30
N ARG A 202 64.62 -22.23 5.23
CA ARG A 202 65.42 -22.71 4.08
C ARG A 202 66.19 -21.58 3.41
N LEU A 203 65.53 -20.47 3.11
CA LEU A 203 66.15 -19.28 2.50
C LEU A 203 67.30 -18.72 3.36
N SER A 204 67.19 -18.82 4.69
CA SER A 204 68.22 -18.36 5.61
C SER A 204 69.49 -19.23 5.60
N THR A 205 69.40 -20.48 5.13
CA THR A 205 70.52 -21.42 5.06
C THR A 205 71.08 -21.58 3.65
N GLU A 206 70.35 -21.11 2.63
CA GLU A 206 70.77 -21.14 1.23
C GLU A 206 72.05 -20.34 0.99
N ALA A 207 72.93 -20.82 0.12
CA ALA A 207 74.17 -20.15 -0.25
C ALA A 207 73.92 -19.02 -1.28
N LEU A 208 73.44 -17.86 -0.79
CA LEU A 208 73.20 -16.64 -1.58
C LEU A 208 74.08 -15.48 -1.08
N ASP A 209 74.41 -14.57 -1.99
CA ASP A 209 74.99 -13.28 -1.61
C ASP A 209 74.02 -12.47 -0.73
N SER A 210 74.58 -11.54 0.05
CA SER A 210 73.81 -10.82 1.07
C SER A 210 72.73 -9.91 0.48
N ALA A 211 72.93 -9.35 -0.71
CA ALA A 211 71.97 -8.48 -1.36
C ALA A 211 70.77 -9.28 -1.87
N THR A 212 71.02 -10.34 -2.64
CA THR A 212 69.96 -11.22 -3.16
C THR A 212 69.12 -11.82 -2.03
N ARG A 213 69.75 -12.33 -0.97
CA ARG A 213 69.02 -12.88 0.18
C ARG A 213 68.10 -11.86 0.83
N ARG A 214 68.61 -10.64 1.05
CA ARG A 214 67.85 -9.55 1.66
C ARG A 214 66.65 -9.16 0.78
N ASP A 215 66.84 -9.06 -0.52
CA ASP A 215 65.79 -8.67 -1.46
C ASP A 215 64.67 -9.74 -1.54
N ILE A 216 65.02 -11.02 -1.62
CA ILE A 216 64.04 -12.12 -1.58
C ILE A 216 63.31 -12.13 -0.23
N THR A 217 64.04 -11.98 0.87
CA THR A 217 63.45 -11.94 2.23
C THR A 217 62.44 -10.81 2.35
N ALA A 218 62.78 -9.60 1.90
CA ALA A 218 61.89 -8.45 1.94
C ALA A 218 60.63 -8.66 1.10
N ASN A 219 60.77 -9.22 -0.12
CA ASN A 219 59.62 -9.54 -0.98
C ASN A 219 58.71 -10.62 -0.36
N MET A 220 59.29 -11.63 0.29
CA MET A 220 58.53 -12.68 0.99
C MET A 220 57.78 -12.12 2.21
N GLN A 221 58.42 -11.25 3.00
CA GLN A 221 57.78 -10.60 4.14
C GLN A 221 56.62 -9.70 3.72
N HIS A 222 56.81 -8.96 2.63
CA HIS A 222 55.75 -8.12 2.06
C HIS A 222 54.58 -8.95 1.55
N TYR A 223 54.86 -10.06 0.85
CA TYR A 223 53.82 -11.03 0.43
C TYR A 223 53.04 -11.58 1.64
N HIS A 224 53.73 -12.05 2.67
CA HIS A 224 53.11 -12.57 3.88
C HIS A 224 52.21 -11.54 4.56
N THR A 225 52.71 -10.30 4.71
CA THR A 225 51.95 -9.20 5.32
C THR A 225 50.66 -8.92 4.55
N LEU A 226 50.75 -8.75 3.22
CA LEU A 226 49.58 -8.48 2.38
C LEU A 226 48.57 -9.62 2.42
N PHE A 227 49.03 -10.88 2.45
CA PHE A 227 48.12 -12.01 2.59
C PHE A 227 47.40 -11.99 3.94
N SER A 228 48.10 -11.69 5.05
CA SER A 228 47.45 -11.55 6.37
C SER A 228 46.42 -10.44 6.38
N THR A 229 46.76 -9.25 5.85
CA THR A 229 45.83 -8.12 5.74
C THR A 229 44.62 -8.46 4.88
N LEU A 230 44.79 -9.22 3.79
CA LEU A 230 43.67 -9.69 2.97
C LEU A 230 42.76 -10.64 3.76
N VAL A 231 43.33 -11.60 4.51
CA VAL A 231 42.56 -12.53 5.35
C VAL A 231 41.77 -11.79 6.43
N GLU A 232 42.39 -10.81 7.10
CA GLU A 232 41.73 -9.94 8.07
C GLU A 232 40.57 -9.17 7.40
N GLY A 233 40.80 -8.63 6.20
CA GLY A 233 39.78 -7.93 5.44
C GLY A 233 38.56 -8.81 5.11
N TYR A 234 38.79 -10.07 4.72
CA TYR A 234 37.70 -11.04 4.51
C TYR A 234 37.02 -11.47 5.82
N THR A 235 37.76 -11.48 6.93
CA THR A 235 37.18 -11.77 8.26
C THR A 235 36.22 -10.66 8.69
N VAL A 236 36.58 -9.40 8.48
CA VAL A 236 35.70 -8.23 8.71
C VAL A 236 34.49 -8.26 7.77
N ALA A 237 34.69 -8.53 6.48
CA ALA A 237 33.58 -8.67 5.53
C ALA A 237 32.61 -9.82 5.92
N GLY A 238 33.16 -10.90 6.46
CA GLY A 238 32.45 -12.10 6.86
C GLY A 238 32.88 -13.31 6.04
N LEU A 239 33.46 -14.32 6.70
CA LEU A 239 33.87 -15.57 6.05
C LEU A 239 32.68 -16.48 5.68
N ASN A 240 31.52 -16.23 6.28
CA ASN A 240 30.27 -16.93 6.01
C ASN A 240 29.08 -16.00 6.25
N HIS A 241 27.87 -16.49 5.96
CA HIS A 241 26.63 -15.71 6.00
C HIS A 241 26.16 -15.25 7.39
N ASN A 242 26.84 -15.65 8.47
CA ASN A 242 26.52 -15.28 9.85
C ASN A 242 27.67 -14.54 10.56
N ALA A 243 28.74 -14.20 9.85
CA ALA A 243 29.93 -13.59 10.43
C ALA A 243 30.23 -12.23 9.82
N GLY A 244 30.89 -11.36 10.60
CA GLY A 244 31.30 -10.02 10.16
C GLY A 244 30.13 -9.20 9.62
N LEU A 245 30.45 -8.29 8.70
CA LEU A 245 29.48 -7.40 8.07
C LEU A 245 28.37 -8.16 7.33
N LEU A 246 28.62 -9.35 6.77
CA LEU A 246 27.57 -10.19 6.16
C LEU A 246 26.53 -10.67 7.18
N GLY A 247 26.97 -11.07 8.38
CA GLY A 247 26.08 -11.46 9.47
C GLY A 247 25.22 -10.29 9.96
N ASP A 248 25.87 -9.14 10.18
CA ASP A 248 25.19 -7.90 10.59
C ASP A 248 24.18 -7.45 9.53
N LEU A 249 24.55 -7.56 8.25
CA LEU A 249 23.67 -7.23 7.13
C LEU A 249 22.42 -8.12 7.15
N ARG A 250 22.61 -9.43 7.32
CA ARG A 250 21.50 -10.37 7.41
C ARG A 250 20.57 -10.06 8.59
N ALA A 251 21.13 -9.71 9.74
CA ALA A 251 20.35 -9.33 10.91
C ALA A 251 19.54 -8.04 10.66
N SER A 252 20.16 -7.02 10.04
CA SER A 252 19.50 -5.76 9.71
C SER A 252 18.34 -5.95 8.72
N VAL A 253 18.52 -6.79 7.70
CA VAL A 253 17.47 -7.18 6.76
C VAL A 253 16.28 -7.81 7.48
N HIS A 254 16.53 -8.82 8.31
CA HIS A 254 15.46 -9.54 9.00
C HIS A 254 14.69 -8.62 9.94
N ALA A 255 15.37 -7.67 10.59
CA ALA A 255 14.70 -6.67 11.44
C ALA A 255 13.76 -5.74 10.64
N VAL A 256 14.14 -5.36 9.41
CA VAL A 256 13.25 -4.57 8.53
C VAL A 256 12.08 -5.43 8.05
N GLU A 257 12.35 -6.64 7.55
CA GLU A 257 11.34 -7.57 7.01
C GLU A 257 10.28 -7.94 8.06
N GLU A 258 10.67 -8.21 9.30
CA GLU A 258 9.76 -8.58 10.38
C GLU A 258 8.76 -7.46 10.72
N ILE A 259 9.26 -6.24 10.93
CA ILE A 259 8.41 -5.08 11.25
C ILE A 259 7.55 -4.71 10.04
N LEU A 260 8.11 -4.76 8.82
CA LEU A 260 7.36 -4.48 7.60
C LEU A 260 6.24 -5.51 7.39
N GLN A 261 6.49 -6.80 7.65
CA GLN A 261 5.48 -7.84 7.54
C GLN A 261 4.36 -7.66 8.58
N ALA A 262 4.70 -7.35 9.83
CA ALA A 262 3.73 -7.07 10.87
C ALA A 262 2.87 -5.83 10.56
N MET A 263 3.51 -4.73 10.13
CA MET A 263 2.83 -3.49 9.78
C MET A 263 1.95 -3.65 8.53
N SER A 264 2.45 -4.28 7.47
CA SER A 264 1.69 -4.47 6.23
C SER A 264 0.44 -5.31 6.44
N GLY A 265 0.50 -6.37 7.27
CA GLY A 265 -0.66 -7.15 7.65
C GLY A 265 -1.74 -6.32 8.34
N HIS A 266 -1.35 -5.53 9.35
CA HIS A 266 -2.28 -4.70 10.12
C HIS A 266 -2.87 -3.55 9.30
N LEU A 267 -2.05 -2.83 8.53
CA LEU A 267 -2.50 -1.72 7.69
C LEU A 267 -3.44 -2.21 6.59
N LEU A 268 -3.16 -3.35 5.97
CA LEU A 268 -4.02 -3.92 4.95
C LEU A 268 -5.37 -4.36 5.54
N GLU A 269 -5.38 -4.90 6.75
CA GLU A 269 -6.62 -5.23 7.46
C GLU A 269 -7.47 -3.98 7.75
N LEU A 270 -6.85 -2.88 8.20
CA LEU A 270 -7.54 -1.61 8.43
C LEU A 270 -8.09 -1.00 7.14
N VAL A 271 -7.33 -1.03 6.06
CA VAL A 271 -7.79 -0.56 4.74
C VAL A 271 -9.02 -1.37 4.30
N VAL A 272 -8.96 -2.70 4.39
CA VAL A 272 -10.09 -3.58 4.03
C VAL A 272 -11.31 -3.34 4.94
N ALA A 273 -11.08 -3.10 6.24
CA ALA A 273 -12.15 -2.79 7.19
C ALA A 273 -12.82 -1.43 6.87
N LYS A 274 -12.03 -0.40 6.55
CA LYS A 274 -12.53 0.92 6.14
C LYS A 274 -13.30 0.85 4.83
N GLU A 275 -12.78 0.15 3.82
CA GLU A 275 -13.48 -0.08 2.55
C GLU A 275 -14.84 -0.77 2.78
N ARG A 276 -14.87 -1.81 3.62
CA ARG A 276 -16.11 -2.52 3.96
C ARG A 276 -17.10 -1.63 4.70
N PHE A 277 -16.62 -0.82 5.64
CA PHE A 277 -17.44 0.14 6.37
C PHE A 277 -18.07 1.15 5.41
N ILE A 278 -17.29 1.74 4.50
CA ILE A 278 -17.76 2.69 3.49
C ILE A 278 -18.84 2.05 2.61
N LYS A 279 -18.58 0.85 2.05
CA LYS A 279 -19.55 0.13 1.19
C LYS A 279 -20.86 -0.16 1.94
N ASN A 280 -20.76 -0.62 3.18
CA ASN A 280 -21.94 -0.92 4.00
C ASN A 280 -22.74 0.33 4.37
N ALA A 281 -22.05 1.43 4.72
CA ALA A 281 -22.69 2.71 5.03
C ALA A 281 -23.44 3.26 3.81
N PHE A 282 -22.83 3.22 2.62
CA PHE A 282 -23.49 3.58 1.37
C PHE A 282 -24.72 2.74 1.09
N MET A 283 -24.60 1.41 1.20
CA MET A 283 -25.72 0.50 0.96
C MET A 283 -26.86 0.75 1.95
N ALA A 284 -26.56 0.98 3.23
CA ALA A 284 -27.55 1.32 4.25
C ALA A 284 -28.27 2.64 3.95
N THR A 285 -27.54 3.70 3.59
CA THR A 285 -28.13 4.99 3.22
C THR A 285 -29.01 4.88 1.98
N PHE A 286 -28.56 4.13 0.97
CA PHE A 286 -29.34 3.89 -0.25
C PHE A 286 -30.67 3.17 0.07
N VAL A 287 -30.62 2.10 0.86
CA VAL A 287 -31.81 1.36 1.29
C VAL A 287 -32.75 2.25 2.11
N ALA A 288 -32.21 3.06 3.03
CA ALA A 288 -33.01 3.98 3.84
C ALA A 288 -33.74 5.02 2.97
N ILE A 289 -33.06 5.63 2.00
CA ILE A 289 -33.66 6.58 1.05
C ILE A 289 -34.74 5.90 0.20
N ALA A 290 -34.47 4.69 -0.30
CA ALA A 290 -35.45 3.92 -1.06
C ALA A 290 -36.72 3.65 -0.27
N ILE A 291 -36.61 3.26 1.01
CA ILE A 291 -37.76 3.07 1.91
C ILE A 291 -38.53 4.38 2.11
N VAL A 292 -37.85 5.50 2.35
CA VAL A 292 -38.50 6.81 2.55
C VAL A 292 -39.23 7.28 1.27
N LEU A 293 -38.63 7.08 0.09
CA LEU A 293 -39.26 7.43 -1.18
C LEU A 293 -40.46 6.52 -1.49
N LEU A 294 -40.32 5.21 -1.33
CA LEU A 294 -41.41 4.25 -1.56
C LEU A 294 -42.59 4.49 -0.60
N THR A 295 -42.32 4.79 0.67
CA THR A 295 -43.37 5.13 1.65
C THR A 295 -44.06 6.44 1.31
N THR A 296 -43.31 7.48 0.95
CA THR A 296 -43.87 8.78 0.51
C THR A 296 -44.72 8.64 -0.75
N LEU A 297 -44.25 7.87 -1.73
CA LEU A 297 -44.97 7.60 -2.97
C LEU A 297 -46.26 6.81 -2.69
N ARG A 298 -46.20 5.79 -1.82
CA ARG A 298 -47.39 5.00 -1.44
C ARG A 298 -48.43 5.87 -0.73
N LEU A 299 -48.03 6.75 0.17
CA LEU A 299 -48.93 7.64 0.91
C LEU A 299 -49.59 8.69 0.00
N THR A 300 -48.81 9.32 -0.89
CA THR A 300 -49.32 10.29 -1.86
C THR A 300 -50.25 9.64 -2.88
N ALA A 301 -49.88 8.46 -3.42
CA ALA A 301 -50.73 7.67 -4.30
C ALA A 301 -52.07 7.33 -3.63
N ARG A 302 -52.06 6.85 -2.37
CA ARG A 302 -53.31 6.60 -1.62
C ARG A 302 -54.12 7.87 -1.42
N SER A 303 -53.49 8.98 -1.06
CA SER A 303 -54.16 10.25 -0.79
C SER A 303 -54.81 10.89 -2.02
N ILE A 304 -54.33 10.60 -3.24
CA ILE A 304 -54.88 11.13 -4.49
C ILE A 304 -55.84 10.13 -5.13
N LEU A 305 -55.43 8.87 -5.28
CA LEU A 305 -56.21 7.87 -6.03
C LEU A 305 -57.50 7.48 -5.31
N VAL A 306 -57.52 7.42 -3.97
CA VAL A 306 -58.73 7.02 -3.23
C VAL A 306 -59.85 8.06 -3.39
N PRO A 307 -59.64 9.37 -3.11
CA PRO A 307 -60.69 10.38 -3.32
C PRO A 307 -61.10 10.55 -4.79
N VAL A 308 -60.15 10.46 -5.73
CA VAL A 308 -60.45 10.54 -7.17
C VAL A 308 -61.33 9.38 -7.60
N ASN A 309 -61.02 8.15 -7.19
CA ASN A 309 -61.85 6.99 -7.52
C ASN A 309 -63.24 7.08 -6.86
N ALA A 310 -63.35 7.64 -5.65
CA ALA A 310 -64.63 7.91 -5.01
C ALA A 310 -65.47 8.93 -5.80
N LEU A 311 -64.87 10.03 -6.26
CA LEU A 311 -65.53 11.01 -7.14
C LEU A 311 -66.04 10.37 -8.43
N ILE A 312 -65.20 9.59 -9.11
CA ILE A 312 -65.57 8.89 -10.35
C ILE A 312 -66.75 7.94 -10.08
N ALA A 313 -66.75 7.22 -8.95
CA ALA A 313 -67.84 6.33 -8.57
C ALA A 313 -69.15 7.09 -8.31
N SER A 314 -69.10 8.22 -7.57
CA SER A 314 -70.28 9.05 -7.31
C SER A 314 -70.87 9.66 -8.58
N ILE A 315 -70.03 10.16 -9.50
CA ILE A 315 -70.49 10.67 -10.80
C ILE A 315 -71.17 9.56 -11.61
N LYS A 316 -70.56 8.37 -11.67
CA LYS A 316 -71.17 7.21 -12.34
C LYS A 316 -72.52 6.84 -11.73
N GLN A 317 -72.62 6.86 -10.40
CA GLN A 317 -73.87 6.54 -9.69
C GLN A 317 -74.99 7.55 -10.02
N VAL A 318 -74.70 8.86 -9.95
CA VAL A 318 -75.70 9.91 -10.27
C VAL A 318 -76.13 9.82 -11.74
N THR A 319 -75.18 9.61 -12.65
CA THR A 319 -75.47 9.50 -14.09
C THR A 319 -76.31 8.26 -14.42
N GLN A 320 -76.06 7.11 -13.77
CA GLN A 320 -76.79 5.87 -14.03
C GLN A 320 -78.16 5.81 -13.34
N SER A 321 -78.31 6.44 -12.18
CA SER A 321 -79.55 6.42 -11.41
C SER A 321 -80.55 7.51 -11.79
N CYS A 322 -80.15 8.48 -12.64
CA CYS A 322 -80.91 9.71 -12.93
C CYS A 322 -81.36 10.47 -11.67
N ASN A 323 -80.73 10.19 -10.52
CA ASN A 323 -81.03 10.83 -9.26
C ASN A 323 -79.91 11.81 -8.94
N PHE A 324 -80.15 13.10 -9.20
CA PHE A 324 -79.21 14.20 -9.04
C PHE A 324 -78.96 14.60 -7.57
N ARG A 325 -79.07 13.64 -6.65
CA ARG A 325 -78.69 13.81 -5.24
C ARG A 325 -77.59 12.81 -4.91
N PRO A 326 -76.36 13.26 -4.66
CA PRO A 326 -75.31 12.40 -4.14
C PRO A 326 -75.74 11.78 -2.81
N GLN A 327 -75.58 10.46 -2.65
CA GLN A 327 -75.97 9.75 -1.43
C GLN A 327 -74.92 9.88 -0.31
N HIS A 328 -73.70 10.27 -0.67
CA HIS A 328 -72.59 10.53 0.25
C HIS A 328 -71.82 11.77 -0.21
N SER A 329 -71.67 12.76 0.68
CA SER A 329 -70.76 13.88 0.46
C SER A 329 -69.32 13.38 0.53
N ILE A 330 -68.53 13.67 -0.49
CA ILE A 330 -67.11 13.30 -0.50
C ILE A 330 -66.38 14.32 0.37
N THR A 331 -66.14 13.96 1.62
CA THR A 331 -65.32 14.74 2.54
C THR A 331 -63.84 14.49 2.27
N SER A 332 -63.33 15.13 1.22
CA SER A 332 -61.89 15.27 0.97
C SER A 332 -61.50 16.71 1.22
N ASP A 333 -60.37 16.94 1.89
CA ASP A 333 -59.79 18.29 1.99
C ASP A 333 -58.96 18.62 0.74
N GLY A 334 -58.90 19.91 0.35
CA GLY A 334 -58.07 20.41 -0.76
C GLY A 334 -58.73 20.38 -2.14
N GLU A 335 -57.91 20.41 -3.20
CA GLU A 335 -58.39 20.59 -4.59
C GLU A 335 -59.46 19.57 -5.02
N ILE A 336 -59.35 18.33 -4.54
CA ILE A 336 -60.34 17.27 -4.81
C ILE A 336 -61.64 17.50 -4.03
N GLY A 337 -61.56 18.05 -2.81
CA GLY A 337 -62.69 18.52 -2.03
C GLY A 337 -63.41 19.68 -2.68
N ASP A 338 -62.65 20.66 -3.17
CA ASP A 338 -63.20 21.83 -3.86
C ASP A 338 -63.98 21.39 -5.12
N ILE A 339 -63.45 20.40 -5.87
CA ILE A 339 -64.15 19.79 -7.00
C ILE A 339 -65.42 19.06 -6.54
N ALA A 340 -65.35 18.29 -5.46
CA ALA A 340 -66.52 17.59 -4.92
C ALA A 340 -67.63 18.57 -4.53
N GLN A 341 -67.27 19.66 -3.83
CA GLN A 341 -68.23 20.67 -3.39
C GLN A 341 -68.84 21.46 -4.56
N ALA A 342 -68.03 21.81 -5.57
CA ALA A 342 -68.53 22.46 -6.78
C ALA A 342 -69.49 21.55 -7.57
N LEU A 343 -69.19 20.24 -7.62
CA LEU A 343 -70.04 19.24 -8.24
C LEU A 343 -71.36 19.05 -7.48
N ASP A 344 -71.32 19.01 -6.14
CA ASP A 344 -72.52 18.95 -5.30
C ASP A 344 -73.41 20.19 -5.53
N GLY A 345 -72.82 21.38 -5.58
CA GLY A 345 -73.55 22.61 -5.91
C GLY A 345 -74.17 22.60 -7.32
N PHE A 346 -73.48 22.02 -8.30
CA PHE A 346 -74.02 21.83 -9.65
C PHE A 346 -75.20 20.86 -9.68
N TYR A 347 -75.12 19.75 -8.93
CA TYR A 347 -76.24 18.80 -8.81
C TYR A 347 -77.45 19.42 -8.14
N ASP A 348 -77.25 20.19 -7.07
CA ASP A 348 -78.34 20.91 -6.40
C ASP A 348 -79.04 21.90 -7.33
N GLU A 349 -78.28 22.66 -8.13
CA GLU A 349 -78.84 23.63 -9.07
C GLU A 349 -79.53 22.96 -10.26
N LEU A 350 -78.99 21.86 -10.77
CA LEU A 350 -79.67 21.02 -11.77
C LEU A 350 -80.99 20.47 -11.22
N HIS A 351 -80.98 19.97 -9.99
CA HIS A 351 -82.18 19.43 -9.35
C HIS A 351 -83.24 20.52 -9.15
N ARG A 352 -82.85 21.73 -8.72
CA ARG A 352 -83.74 22.90 -8.65
C ARG A 352 -84.27 23.32 -10.00
N SER A 353 -83.43 23.31 -11.04
CA SER A 353 -83.84 23.69 -12.40
C SER A 353 -84.83 22.69 -12.98
N LEU A 354 -84.60 21.39 -12.78
CA LEU A 354 -85.51 20.32 -13.19
C LEU A 354 -86.83 20.36 -12.40
N SER A 355 -86.78 20.61 -11.09
CA SER A 355 -88.00 20.73 -10.29
C SER A 355 -88.80 21.98 -10.63
N ALA A 356 -88.14 23.11 -10.90
CA ALA A 356 -88.78 24.31 -11.42
C ALA A 356 -89.40 24.09 -12.80
N ALA A 357 -88.71 23.40 -13.71
CA ALA A 357 -89.24 23.05 -15.02
C ALA A 357 -90.47 22.13 -14.93
N ASN A 358 -90.43 21.10 -14.07
CA ASN A 358 -91.60 20.25 -13.81
C ASN A 358 -92.75 21.04 -13.20
N GLY A 359 -92.50 21.95 -12.25
CA GLY A 359 -93.53 22.81 -11.68
C GLY A 359 -94.17 23.77 -12.69
N VAL A 360 -93.40 24.25 -13.67
CA VAL A 360 -93.94 25.04 -14.79
C VAL A 360 -94.73 24.16 -15.76
N MET A 361 -94.30 22.92 -16.04
CA MET A 361 -95.08 21.99 -16.87
C MET A 361 -96.42 21.60 -16.21
N ASP A 362 -96.42 21.36 -14.90
CA ASP A 362 -97.65 21.07 -14.15
C ASP A 362 -98.61 22.26 -14.16
N ALA A 363 -98.09 23.49 -14.04
CA ALA A 363 -98.89 24.73 -14.12
C ALA A 363 -99.39 25.09 -15.53
N VAL A 364 -98.86 24.46 -16.58
CA VAL A 364 -99.31 24.61 -17.98
C VAL A 364 -100.27 23.46 -18.37
N ALA A 365 -100.33 22.39 -17.57
CA ALA A 365 -101.20 21.23 -17.77
C ALA A 365 -102.55 21.33 -17.02
N GLU A 366 -102.68 22.24 -16.05
CA GLU A 366 -103.96 22.77 -15.52
C GLU A 366 -104.50 23.89 -16.42
#